data_AF-A0A0P7XDY5-F1
#
_entry.id   AF-A0A0P7XDY5-F1
#
_cell.length_a   1.000
_cell.length_b   1.000
_cell.length_c   1.000
_cell.angle_alpha   90.00
_cell.angle_beta   90.00
_cell.angle_gamma   90.00
#
_symmetry.space_group_name_H-M   'P 1'
#
loop_
_entity.id
_entity.type
_entity.pdbx_description
1 polymer ?
#
loop_
_entity_poly.entity_id
_entity_poly.type
_entity_poly.pdbx_seq_one_letter_code
_entity_poly.pdbx_strand_id
1 'polypeptide(L)'
;MAKALRMGKDAFRAAKRRDPAVQEAIDRGRATEHDKLVGVLHDLAMAGQYVPAMFLLKARHGYREGEQVGVNVNIDTGGVLVVPNKLTMEEFLEAQRQAGLYDSPIRPGTVERIPGNRTIEGVLDPETRRGD
;
A
#
# COMPACT_ATOMS: atom_id res chain seq x y z
N MET A 1 17.62 26.99 -13.71
CA MET A 1 18.93 26.42 -13.34
C MET A 1 20.04 26.81 -14.32
N ALA A 2 20.11 26.29 -15.56
CA ALA A 2 21.20 26.63 -16.49
C ALA A 2 21.42 28.15 -16.71
N LYS A 3 20.34 28.92 -16.91
CA LYS A 3 20.40 30.39 -17.01
C LYS A 3 20.95 31.06 -15.74
N ALA A 4 20.58 30.55 -14.56
CA ALA A 4 21.06 31.08 -13.28
C ALA A 4 22.55 30.81 -13.08
N LEU A 5 23.05 29.69 -13.59
CA LEU A 5 24.47 29.34 -13.64
C LEU A 5 25.20 29.93 -14.86
N ARG A 6 24.54 30.85 -15.60
CA ARG A 6 25.06 31.50 -16.82
C ARG A 6 25.62 30.52 -17.87
N MET A 7 25.00 29.35 -18.00
CA MET A 7 25.41 28.31 -18.95
C MET A 7 24.28 27.94 -19.91
N GLY A 8 24.67 27.48 -21.10
CA GLY A 8 23.74 26.89 -22.06
C GLY A 8 23.09 25.60 -21.55
N LYS A 9 21.89 25.27 -22.04
CA LYS A 9 21.16 24.06 -21.63
C LYS A 9 21.97 22.78 -21.91
N ASP A 10 22.65 22.71 -23.05
CA ASP A 10 23.44 21.54 -23.42
C ASP A 10 24.73 21.43 -22.61
N ALA A 11 25.37 22.57 -22.30
CA ALA A 11 26.51 22.62 -21.39
C ALA A 11 26.13 22.13 -19.98
N PHE A 12 24.97 22.55 -19.46
CA PHE A 12 24.46 22.05 -18.17
C PHE A 12 24.17 20.54 -18.21
N ARG A 13 23.52 20.05 -19.28
CA ARG A 13 23.26 18.61 -19.46
C ARG A 13 24.54 17.80 -19.60
N ALA A 14 25.56 18.34 -20.23
CA ALA A 14 26.88 17.71 -20.35
C ALA A 14 27.60 17.69 -18.99
N ALA A 15 27.55 18.79 -18.24
CA ALA A 15 28.12 18.87 -16.89
C ALA A 15 27.50 17.83 -15.95
N LYS A 16 26.16 17.70 -15.94
CA LYS A 16 25.45 16.68 -15.17
C LYS A 16 25.84 15.24 -15.53
N ARG A 17 26.13 14.96 -16.80
CA ARG A 17 26.53 13.62 -17.27
C ARG A 17 28.00 13.31 -16.98
N ARG A 18 28.85 14.34 -17.01
CA ARG A 18 30.29 14.20 -16.84
C ARG A 18 30.69 14.07 -15.37
N ASP A 19 29.97 14.74 -14.48
CA ASP A 19 30.34 14.84 -13.06
C ASP A 19 29.17 14.44 -12.15
N PRO A 20 29.26 13.28 -11.45
CA PRO A 20 28.26 12.85 -10.48
C PRO A 20 28.01 13.87 -9.35
N ALA A 21 29.03 14.64 -8.94
CA ALA A 21 28.88 15.61 -7.85
C ALA A 21 27.90 16.73 -8.19
N VAL A 22 27.76 17.07 -9.49
CA VAL A 22 26.76 18.04 -9.96
C VAL A 22 25.34 17.51 -9.78
N GLN A 23 25.12 16.23 -10.09
CA GLN A 23 23.82 15.58 -9.90
C GLN A 23 23.50 15.48 -8.40
N GLU A 24 24.47 15.07 -7.58
CA GLU A 24 24.31 15.01 -6.13
C GLU A 24 23.95 16.37 -5.51
N ALA A 25 24.62 17.45 -5.94
CA ALA A 25 24.31 18.80 -5.48
C ALA A 25 22.87 19.23 -5.84
N ILE A 26 22.38 18.84 -7.02
CA ILE A 26 20.99 19.10 -7.42
C ILE A 26 20.02 18.31 -6.54
N ASP A 27 20.32 17.05 -6.25
CA ASP A 27 19.45 16.20 -5.45
C ASP A 27 19.40 16.65 -3.98
N ARG A 28 20.54 17.08 -3.40
CA ARG A 28 20.55 17.74 -2.08
C ARG A 28 19.72 19.02 -2.06
N GLY A 29 19.82 19.82 -3.13
CA GLY A 29 19.00 21.03 -3.29
C GLY A 29 17.51 20.71 -3.32
N ARG A 30 17.12 19.66 -4.07
CA ARG A 30 15.73 19.18 -4.14
C ARG A 30 15.23 18.62 -2.81
N ALA A 31 16.06 17.91 -2.06
CA ALA A 31 15.69 17.45 -0.72
C ALA A 31 15.43 18.64 0.23
N THR A 32 16.28 19.66 0.19
CA THR A 32 16.08 20.89 0.98
C THR A 32 14.81 21.63 0.57
N GLU A 33 14.52 21.71 -0.73
CA GLU A 33 13.28 22.29 -1.25
C GLU A 33 12.07 21.47 -0.81
N HIS A 34 12.15 20.15 -0.89
CA HIS A 34 11.10 19.23 -0.45
C HIS A 34 10.73 19.47 1.02
N ASP A 35 11.71 19.50 1.91
CA ASP A 35 11.46 19.71 3.35
C ASP A 35 10.76 21.04 3.63
N LYS A 36 11.16 22.10 2.92
CA LYS A 36 10.51 23.43 3.02
C LYS A 36 9.07 23.39 2.54
N LEU A 37 8.82 22.77 1.40
CA LEU A 37 7.47 22.66 0.84
C LEU A 37 6.55 21.83 1.75
N VAL A 38 7.07 20.75 2.32
CA VAL A 38 6.33 19.95 3.32
C VAL A 38 6.01 20.78 4.55
N GLY A 39 6.95 21.58 5.06
CA GLY A 39 6.71 22.50 6.17
C GLY A 39 5.58 23.49 5.89
N VAL A 40 5.62 24.15 4.74
CA VAL A 40 4.56 25.09 4.32
C VAL A 40 3.20 24.40 4.20
N LEU A 41 3.15 23.21 3.58
CA LEU A 41 1.90 22.45 3.48
C LEU A 41 1.37 22.07 4.86
N HIS A 42 2.26 21.70 5.79
CA HIS A 42 1.88 21.33 7.15
C HIS A 42 1.30 22.53 7.90
N ASP A 43 1.95 23.69 7.85
CA ASP A 43 1.47 24.89 8.52
C ASP A 43 0.10 25.33 7.99
N LEU A 44 -0.09 25.29 6.67
CA LEU A 44 -1.38 25.59 6.04
C LEU A 44 -2.46 24.56 6.42
N ALA A 45 -2.11 23.28 6.47
CA ALA A 45 -3.03 22.23 6.90
C ALA A 45 -3.49 22.44 8.34
N MET A 46 -2.56 22.77 9.25
CA MET A 46 -2.88 23.06 10.66
C MET A 46 -3.67 24.36 10.83
N ALA A 47 -3.52 25.31 9.91
CA ALA A 47 -4.38 26.50 9.82
C ALA A 47 -5.80 26.21 9.27
N GLY A 48 -6.14 24.93 9.01
CA GLY A 48 -7.48 24.51 8.57
C GLY A 48 -7.67 24.43 7.06
N GLN A 49 -6.60 24.55 6.26
CA GLN A 49 -6.71 24.37 4.82
C GLN A 49 -6.81 22.88 4.45
N TYR A 50 -7.93 22.48 3.86
CA TYR A 50 -8.20 21.08 3.52
C TYR A 50 -7.34 20.55 2.37
N VAL A 51 -6.96 21.39 1.40
CA VAL A 51 -6.18 20.95 0.22
C VAL A 51 -4.76 20.52 0.63
N PRO A 52 -3.97 21.32 1.37
CA PRO A 52 -2.68 20.88 1.92
C PRO A 52 -2.79 19.63 2.79
N ALA A 53 -3.81 19.55 3.64
CA ALA A 53 -4.05 18.38 4.49
C ALA A 53 -4.25 17.10 3.65
N MET A 54 -5.08 17.18 2.60
CA MET A 54 -5.32 16.05 1.69
C MET A 54 -4.03 15.62 0.96
N PHE A 55 -3.22 16.56 0.46
CA PHE A 55 -1.94 16.22 -0.18
C PHE A 55 -0.96 15.55 0.78
N LEU A 56 -0.89 16.00 2.04
CA LEU A 56 -0.04 15.38 3.05
C LEU A 56 -0.53 13.97 3.40
N LEU A 57 -1.84 13.75 3.51
CA LEU A 57 -2.41 12.42 3.71
C LEU A 57 -2.06 11.47 2.56
N LYS A 58 -2.19 11.93 1.31
CA LYS A 58 -1.79 11.15 0.13
C LYS A 58 -0.29 10.83 0.14
N ALA A 59 0.55 11.82 0.41
CA ALA A 59 2.00 11.68 0.30
C ALA A 59 2.65 10.90 1.47
N ARG A 60 2.16 11.06 2.71
CA ARG A 60 2.77 10.47 3.92
C ARG A 60 2.08 9.22 4.42
N HIS A 61 0.77 9.10 4.18
CA HIS A 61 -0.04 8.01 4.69
C HIS A 61 -0.55 7.09 3.58
N GLY A 62 -0.17 7.34 2.33
CA GLY A 62 -0.48 6.46 1.20
C GLY A 62 -1.96 6.44 0.83
N TYR A 63 -2.72 7.49 1.18
CA TYR A 63 -4.10 7.61 0.70
C TYR A 63 -4.08 7.73 -0.82
N ARG A 64 -4.77 6.80 -1.49
CA ARG A 64 -4.94 6.79 -2.94
C ARG A 64 -6.42 6.89 -3.27
N GLU A 65 -6.74 7.71 -4.26
CA GLU A 65 -8.09 7.84 -4.78
C GLU A 65 -8.20 6.99 -6.05
N GLY A 66 -9.22 6.15 -6.14
CA GLY A 66 -9.56 5.41 -7.37
C GLY A 66 -8.72 4.17 -7.67
N GLU A 67 -7.78 3.78 -6.81
CA GLU A 67 -7.07 2.52 -6.98
C GLU A 67 -7.85 1.39 -6.29
N GLN A 68 -8.40 0.46 -7.07
CA GLN A 68 -8.72 -0.86 -6.51
C GLN A 68 -7.40 -1.41 -5.99
N VAL A 69 -7.34 -1.76 -4.70
CA VAL A 69 -6.19 -2.45 -4.11
C VAL A 69 -6.03 -3.75 -4.89
N GLY A 70 -5.16 -3.72 -5.90
CA GLY A 70 -4.79 -4.88 -6.68
C GLY A 70 -3.97 -5.77 -5.79
N VAL A 71 -4.63 -6.62 -5.02
CA VAL A 71 -3.98 -7.74 -4.35
C VAL A 71 -3.46 -8.64 -5.47
N ASN A 72 -2.20 -8.47 -5.84
CA ASN A 72 -1.54 -9.37 -6.75
C ASN A 72 -1.23 -10.66 -5.96
N VAL A 73 -2.17 -11.61 -5.96
CA VAL A 73 -1.95 -12.93 -5.38
C VAL A 73 -0.99 -13.67 -6.32
N ASN A 74 0.31 -13.65 -6.01
CA ASN A 74 1.28 -14.42 -6.76
C ASN A 74 1.12 -15.90 -6.38
N ILE A 75 0.41 -16.66 -7.20
CA ILE A 75 0.40 -18.12 -7.13
C ILE A 75 1.55 -18.57 -8.02
N ASP A 76 2.63 -19.07 -7.42
CA ASP A 76 3.87 -19.46 -8.12
C ASP A 76 3.66 -20.53 -9.22
N THR A 77 2.44 -21.04 -9.39
CA THR A 77 2.05 -22.07 -10.36
C THR A 77 0.93 -21.62 -11.33
N GLY A 78 0.54 -20.34 -11.36
CA GLY A 78 -0.49 -19.85 -12.30
C GLY A 78 -1.87 -20.47 -12.07
N GLY A 79 -2.21 -20.80 -10.83
CA GLY A 79 -3.47 -21.43 -10.46
C GLY A 79 -4.62 -20.44 -10.25
N VAL A 80 -5.85 -20.94 -10.25
CA VAL A 80 -7.06 -20.22 -9.82
C VAL A 80 -7.25 -20.44 -8.31
N LEU A 81 -7.36 -19.38 -7.52
CA LEU A 81 -7.75 -19.48 -6.11
C LEU A 81 -9.25 -19.77 -6.03
N VAL A 82 -9.61 -21.05 -5.88
CA VAL A 82 -10.99 -21.45 -5.59
C VAL A 82 -11.22 -21.31 -4.09
N VAL A 83 -11.94 -20.28 -3.67
CA VAL A 83 -12.43 -20.15 -2.30
C VAL A 83 -13.68 -21.04 -2.17
N PRO A 84 -13.69 -22.06 -1.30
CA PRO A 84 -14.89 -22.86 -1.08
C PRO A 84 -16.04 -21.98 -0.57
N ASN A 85 -17.27 -22.25 -1.03
CA ASN A 85 -18.47 -21.68 -0.43
C ASN A 85 -18.50 -21.94 1.08
N LYS A 86 -19.18 -21.09 1.86
CA LYS A 86 -19.23 -21.09 3.34
C LYS A 86 -19.46 -22.50 3.92
N LEU A 87 -18.39 -23.27 4.07
CA LEU A 87 -18.36 -24.52 4.80
C LEU A 87 -18.07 -24.16 6.26
N THR A 88 -18.71 -24.88 7.16
CA THR A 88 -18.27 -24.87 8.55
C THR A 88 -16.85 -25.45 8.62
N MET A 89 -16.09 -25.06 9.65
CA MET A 89 -14.70 -25.53 9.82
C MET A 89 -14.61 -27.06 9.84
N GLU A 90 -15.63 -27.72 10.39
CA GLU A 90 -15.71 -29.18 10.48
C GLU A 90 -15.87 -29.83 9.09
N GLU A 91 -16.80 -29.32 8.27
CA GLU A 91 -17.02 -29.78 6.89
C GLU A 91 -15.80 -29.54 6.00
N PHE A 92 -15.11 -28.41 6.18
CA PHE A 92 -13.88 -28.10 5.44
C PHE A 92 -12.76 -29.10 5.75
N LEU A 93 -12.56 -29.44 7.03
CA LEU A 93 -11.55 -30.40 7.46
C LEU A 93 -11.89 -31.83 7.02
N GLU A 94 -13.16 -32.18 6.88
CA GLU A 94 -13.60 -33.45 6.29
C GLU A 94 -13.35 -33.54 4.79
N ALA A 95 -13.68 -32.48 4.04
CA ALA A 95 -13.42 -32.42 2.60
C ALA A 95 -11.92 -32.50 2.29
N GLN A 96 -11.08 -31.81 3.08
CA GLN A 96 -9.60 -31.87 2.95
C GLN A 96 -9.03 -33.26 3.28
N ARG A 97 -9.66 -34.00 4.21
CA ARG A 97 -9.31 -35.40 4.50
C ARG A 97 -9.69 -36.34 3.37
N GLN A 98 -10.89 -36.19 2.80
CA GLN A 98 -11.32 -36.98 1.64
C GLN A 98 -10.47 -36.69 0.40
N ALA A 99 -9.98 -35.47 0.25
CA ALA A 99 -9.04 -35.07 -0.80
C ALA A 99 -7.60 -35.58 -0.56
N GLY A 100 -7.32 -36.26 0.56
CA GLY A 100 -6.04 -36.90 0.85
C GLY A 100 -4.90 -35.94 1.22
N LEU A 101 -5.20 -34.69 1.57
CA LEU A 101 -4.17 -33.68 1.86
C LEU A 101 -3.54 -33.81 3.26
N TYR A 102 -4.18 -34.53 4.20
CA TYR A 102 -3.67 -34.79 5.55
C TYR A 102 -3.96 -36.24 6.00
N ASP A 103 -2.96 -36.91 6.58
CA ASP A 103 -2.99 -38.35 6.94
C ASP A 103 -3.33 -38.61 8.43
N SER A 104 -3.68 -37.60 9.22
CA SER A 104 -4.00 -37.78 10.64
C SER A 104 -4.92 -36.69 11.20
N PRO A 105 -5.77 -37.00 12.21
CA PRO A 105 -6.62 -35.99 12.82
C PRO A 105 -5.74 -34.98 13.56
N ILE A 106 -5.75 -33.72 13.08
CA ILE A 106 -5.22 -32.60 13.84
C ILE A 106 -6.10 -32.48 15.08
N ARG A 107 -5.53 -32.80 16.24
CA ARG A 107 -6.24 -32.63 17.53
C ARG A 107 -6.59 -31.15 17.68
N PRO A 108 -7.82 -30.79 18.05
CA PRO A 108 -8.28 -29.39 18.13
C PRO A 108 -7.49 -28.53 19.13
N GLY A 109 -6.59 -29.11 19.93
CA GLY A 109 -5.73 -28.42 20.87
C GLY A 109 -4.40 -27.88 20.31
N THR A 110 -4.04 -28.15 19.04
CA THR A 110 -2.71 -27.76 18.51
C THR A 110 -2.73 -26.51 17.63
N VAL A 111 -3.89 -25.88 17.43
CA VAL A 111 -3.97 -24.62 16.68
C VAL A 111 -3.65 -23.46 17.63
N GLU A 112 -2.39 -23.04 17.67
CA GLU A 112 -2.04 -21.78 18.33
C GLU A 112 -2.75 -20.62 17.62
N ARG A 113 -3.72 -20.01 18.32
CA ARG A 113 -4.29 -18.74 17.88
C ARG A 113 -3.21 -17.68 18.00
N ILE A 114 -2.90 -17.02 16.90
CA ILE A 114 -2.06 -15.82 16.91
C ILE A 114 -2.72 -14.79 17.85
N PRO A 115 -2.04 -14.34 18.91
CA PRO A 115 -2.60 -13.37 19.84
C PRO A 115 -2.95 -12.08 19.10
N GLY A 116 -4.20 -11.63 19.19
CA GLY A 116 -4.64 -10.32 18.68
C GLY A 116 -5.64 -10.33 17.52
N ASN A 117 -5.98 -11.49 16.94
CA ASN A 117 -7.00 -11.53 15.90
C ASN A 117 -8.40 -11.46 16.52
N ARG A 118 -8.96 -10.24 16.60
CA ARG A 118 -10.34 -10.01 17.04
C ARG A 118 -11.29 -10.74 16.10
N THR A 119 -12.26 -11.43 16.69
CA THR A 119 -13.42 -12.00 15.98
C THR A 119 -14.01 -10.92 15.07
N ILE A 120 -14.05 -11.15 13.76
CA ILE A 120 -14.87 -10.33 12.86
C ILE A 120 -16.32 -10.75 13.12
N GLU A 121 -16.89 -10.22 14.20
CA GLU A 121 -18.34 -10.27 14.41
C GLU A 121 -18.98 -9.24 13.48
N GLY A 122 -19.74 -9.73 12.51
CA GLY A 122 -20.75 -8.94 11.82
C GLY A 122 -20.24 -7.99 10.74
N VAL A 123 -19.68 -8.52 9.65
CA VAL A 123 -19.88 -7.85 8.35
C VAL A 123 -21.32 -8.17 7.94
N LEU A 124 -22.24 -7.29 8.35
CA LEU A 124 -23.61 -7.26 7.85
C LEU A 124 -23.55 -7.00 6.34
N ASP A 125 -24.24 -7.84 5.56
CA ASP A 125 -24.36 -7.72 4.11
C ASP A 125 -24.82 -6.30 3.71
N PRO A 126 -24.11 -5.60 2.80
CA PRO A 126 -24.44 -4.23 2.41
C PRO A 126 -25.70 -4.08 1.55
N GLU A 127 -26.45 -5.15 1.28
CA GLU A 127 -27.59 -5.16 0.34
C GLU A 127 -28.97 -4.97 1.00
N THR A 128 -29.08 -4.88 2.34
CA THR A 128 -30.39 -4.76 3.02
C THR A 128 -30.90 -3.32 3.23
N ARG A 129 -30.33 -2.30 2.56
CA ARG A 129 -30.75 -0.88 2.75
C ARG A 129 -31.31 -0.18 1.50
N ARG A 130 -31.93 -0.92 0.59
CA ARG A 130 -32.84 -0.34 -0.42
C ARG A 130 -34.17 -1.09 -0.41
N GLY A 131 -35.12 -0.53 0.32
CA GLY A 131 -36.48 -1.02 0.42
C GLY A 131 -37.14 -0.48 1.67
N ASP A 132 -37.58 0.79 1.58
CA ASP A 132 -38.78 1.39 2.18
C ASP A 132 -38.63 2.93 2.25
#